data_AF-F8DD80-F1
#
_entry.id   AF-F8DD80-F1
#
_cell.length_a   1.000
_cell.length_b   1.000
_cell.length_c   1.000
_cell.angle_alpha   90.00
_cell.angle_beta   90.00
_cell.angle_gamma   90.00
#
_symmetry.space_group_name_H-M   'P 1'
#
loop_
_entity.id
_entity.type
_entity.pdbx_description
1 polymer ?
#
loop_
_entity_poly.entity_id
_entity_poly.type
_entity_poly.pdbx_seq_one_letter_code
_entity_poly.pdbx_strand_id
1 'polypeptide(L)' 'MADTITDRFWKTMREYRSAVVLLLGLEAVLLVLLLVALWLQPSESASRTVLVADFVLVGVGFLGAVYVLYRCRQYRPVD' A
#
# COMPACT_ATOMS: atom_id res chain seq x y z
N MET A 1 -7.13 -19.02 -20.65
CA MET A 1 -5.75 -18.48 -20.65
C MET A 1 -5.54 -17.37 -19.60
N ALA A 2 -6.59 -16.75 -19.05
CA ALA A 2 -6.45 -15.80 -17.94
C ALA A 2 -5.94 -16.48 -16.65
N ASP A 3 -6.35 -17.74 -16.40
CA ASP A 3 -6.01 -18.49 -15.18
C ASP A 3 -4.50 -18.66 -14.98
N THR A 4 -3.74 -18.89 -16.05
CA THR A 4 -2.28 -19.11 -15.96
C THR A 4 -1.47 -17.86 -15.66
N ILE A 5 -1.91 -16.66 -16.07
CA ILE A 5 -1.21 -15.41 -15.75
C ILE A 5 -1.54 -14.98 -14.33
N THR A 6 -2.82 -15.05 -13.95
CA THR A 6 -3.28 -14.68 -12.61
C THR A 6 -2.67 -15.59 -11.54
N ASP A 7 -2.62 -16.91 -11.76
CA ASP A 7 -1.98 -17.84 -10.80
C ASP A 7 -0.47 -17.57 -10.65
N ARG A 8 0.22 -17.27 -11.75
CA ARG A 8 1.66 -16.97 -11.71
C ARG A 8 1.92 -15.67 -10.95
N PHE A 9 1.08 -14.65 -11.14
CA PHE A 9 1.15 -13.40 -10.38
C PHE A 9 0.95 -13.64 -8.87
N TRP A 10 -0.09 -14.38 -8.47
CA TRP A 10 -0.35 -14.67 -7.05
C TRP A 10 0.75 -15.52 -6.41
N LYS A 11 1.34 -16.46 -7.17
CA LYS A 11 2.48 -17.26 -6.71
C LYS A 11 3.69 -16.36 -6.42
N THR A 12 4.03 -15.47 -7.33
CA THR A 12 5.10 -14.48 -7.14
C THR A 12 4.81 -13.57 -5.96
N MET A 13 3.61 -12.97 -5.88
CA MET A 13 3.23 -12.09 -4.76
C MET A 13 3.27 -12.79 -3.39
N ARG A 14 3.04 -14.11 -3.35
CA ARG A 14 3.19 -14.91 -2.12
C ARG A 14 4.66 -15.11 -1.73
N GLU A 15 5.55 -15.32 -2.70
CA GLU A 15 6.99 -15.44 -2.46
C GLU A 15 7.58 -14.12 -1.97
N TYR A 16 7.12 -13.00 -2.54
CA TYR A 16 7.47 -11.64 -2.09
C TYR A 16 6.63 -11.14 -0.90
N ARG A 17 5.87 -11.99 -0.21
CA ARG A 17 5.02 -11.56 0.92
C ARG A 17 5.79 -10.80 1.98
N SER A 18 7.02 -11.19 2.29
CA SER A 18 7.89 -10.48 3.23
C SER A 18 8.24 -9.07 2.73
N ALA A 19 8.57 -8.92 1.45
CA ALA A 19 8.83 -7.64 0.82
C ALA A 19 7.59 -6.75 0.80
N VAL A 20 6.41 -7.31 0.51
CA VAL A 20 5.13 -6.56 0.57
C VAL A 20 4.82 -6.10 1.99
N VAL A 21 5.09 -6.91 3.02
CA VAL A 21 4.94 -6.51 4.42
C VAL A 21 5.91 -5.38 4.80
N LEU A 22 7.17 -5.45 4.35
CA LEU A 22 8.14 -4.38 4.57
C LEU A 22 7.72 -3.08 3.88
N LEU A 23 7.25 -3.17 2.63
CA LEU A 23 6.70 -2.04 1.88
C LEU A 23 5.54 -1.40 2.64
N LEU A 24 4.63 -2.23 3.16
CA LEU A 24 3.47 -1.79 3.92
C LEU A 24 3.85 -1.09 5.23
N GLY A 25 4.89 -1.59 5.91
CA GLY A 25 5.48 -0.91 7.06
C GLY A 25 6.07 0.45 6.71
N LEU A 26 6.78 0.55 5.58
CA LEU A 26 7.33 1.81 5.09
C LEU A 26 6.22 2.82 4.74
N GLU A 27 5.19 2.39 4.01
CA GLU A 27 4.05 3.23 3.66
C GLU A 27 3.27 3.69 4.90
N ALA A 28 3.11 2.85 5.93
CA ALA A 28 2.51 3.25 7.19
C ALA A 28 3.31 4.38 7.87
N VAL A 29 4.64 4.27 7.90
CA VAL A 29 5.51 5.33 8.44
C VAL A 29 5.36 6.62 7.62
N LEU A 30 5.36 6.53 6.29
CA LEU A 30 5.17 7.68 5.41
C LEU A 30 3.82 8.36 5.63
N LEU A 31 2.73 7.60 5.77
CA LEU A 31 1.40 8.13 6.06
C LEU A 31 1.37 8.88 7.39
N VAL A 32 2.02 8.35 8.43
CA VAL A 32 2.12 9.03 9.73
C VAL A 32 2.89 10.34 9.59
N LEU A 33 4.03 10.35 8.88
CA LEU A 33 4.81 11.56 8.65
C LEU A 33 4.02 12.61 7.86
N LEU A 34 3.30 12.20 6.82
CA LEU A 34 2.44 13.08 6.02
C LEU A 34 1.29 13.65 6.84
N LEU A 35 0.67 12.84 7.70
CA LEU A 35 -0.40 13.28 8.60
C LEU A 35 0.11 14.35 9.57
N VAL A 36 1.29 14.13 10.18
CA VAL A 36 1.93 15.10 11.07
C VAL A 36 2.27 16.38 10.31
N ALA A 37 2.82 16.28 9.11
CA ALA A 37 3.15 17.44 8.27
C ALA A 37 1.90 18.25 7.90
N LEU A 38 0.78 17.58 7.57
CA LEU A 38 -0.51 18.23 7.30
C LEU A 38 -1.08 18.92 8.53
N TRP A 39 -0.86 18.34 9.72
CA TRP A 39 -1.36 18.89 10.98
C TRP A 39 -0.57 20.14 11.42
N LEU A 40 0.72 20.17 11.13
CA LEU A 40 1.60 21.30 11.45
C LEU A 40 1.49 22.47 10.45
N GLN A 41 0.96 22.22 9.24
CA GLN A 41 0.88 23.25 8.21
C GLN A 41 -0.36 24.16 8.35
N PRO A 42 -0.19 25.49 8.19
CA PRO A 42 -1.32 26.41 8.15
C PRO A 42 -2.20 26.15 6.93
N SER A 43 -3.51 26.32 7.10
CA SER A 43 -4.52 25.91 6.12
C SER A 43 -4.43 26.59 4.75
N GLU A 44 -3.80 27.76 4.68
CA GLU A 44 -3.69 28.60 3.47
C GLU A 44 -2.40 28.38 2.68
N SER A 45 -1.51 27.47 3.09
CA SER A 45 -0.26 27.26 2.34
C SER A 45 -0.50 26.45 1.06
N ALA A 46 0.04 26.91 -0.07
CA ALA A 46 0.01 26.17 -1.34
C ALA A 46 0.65 24.77 -1.23
N SER A 47 1.58 24.59 -0.28
CA SER A 47 2.21 23.32 0.04
C SER A 47 1.25 22.28 0.64
N ARG A 48 0.12 22.71 1.23
CA ARG A 48 -0.87 21.81 1.81
C ARG A 48 -1.54 20.96 0.73
N THR A 49 -1.81 21.52 -0.45
CA THR A 49 -2.38 20.78 -1.58
C THR A 49 -1.44 19.67 -2.04
N VAL A 50 -0.13 19.94 -2.08
CA VAL A 50 0.88 18.94 -2.44
C VAL A 50 0.92 17.82 -1.40
N LEU A 51 0.93 18.17 -0.12
CA LEU A 51 0.91 17.19 0.97
C LEU A 51 -0.36 16.34 1.00
N VAL A 52 -1.52 16.91 0.67
CA VAL A 52 -2.76 16.14 0.52
C VAL A 52 -2.67 15.19 -0.67
N ALA A 53 -2.13 15.63 -1.81
CA ALA A 53 -1.95 14.77 -2.98
C ALA A 53 -1.01 13.60 -2.66
N ASP A 54 0.12 13.86 -2.00
CA ASP A 54 1.06 12.83 -1.55
C ASP A 54 0.40 11.85 -0.57
N PHE A 55 -0.39 12.36 0.38
CA PHE A 55 -1.15 11.53 1.32
C PHE A 55 -2.13 10.60 0.60
N VAL A 56 -2.86 11.09 -0.40
CA VAL A 56 -3.77 10.27 -1.20
C VAL A 56 -2.99 9.22 -2.00
N LEU A 57 -1.87 9.60 -2.62
CA LEU A 57 -1.07 8.71 -3.46
C LEU A 57 -0.47 7.56 -2.64
N VAL A 58 0.15 7.87 -1.49
CA VAL A 58 0.69 6.87 -0.56
C VAL A 58 -0.45 6.05 0.06
N GLY A 59 -1.59 6.67 0.38
CA GLY A 59 -2.75 5.98 0.95
C GLY A 59 -3.34 4.93 0.00
N VAL A 60 -3.40 5.23 -1.30
CA VAL A 60 -3.84 4.28 -2.33
C VAL A 60 -2.84 3.12 -2.48
N GLY A 61 -1.53 3.41 -2.44
CA GLY A 61 -0.48 2.38 -2.42
C GLY A 61 -0.64 1.42 -1.24
N PHE A 62 -0.81 1.99 -0.04
CA PHE A 62 -1.04 1.24 1.19
C PHE A 62 -2.24 0.31 1.12
N LEU A 63 -3.39 0.83 0.66
CA LEU A 63 -4.59 0.01 0.48
C LEU A 63 -4.39 -1.11 -0.54
N GLY A 64 -3.67 -0.83 -1.63
CA GLY A 64 -3.29 -1.84 -2.62
C GLY A 64 -2.42 -2.96 -2.02
N ALA A 65 -1.40 -2.60 -1.24
CA ALA A 65 -0.53 -3.55 -0.56
C ALA A 65 -1.30 -4.39 0.48
N VAL A 66 -2.19 -3.76 1.26
CA VAL A 66 -3.07 -4.45 2.21
C VAL A 66 -3.97 -5.44 1.47
N TYR A 67 -4.58 -5.02 0.37
CA TYR A 67 -5.45 -5.87 -0.43
C TYR A 67 -4.73 -7.09 -0.99
N VAL A 68 -3.51 -6.91 -1.52
CA VAL A 68 -2.66 -8.01 -1.98
C VAL A 68 -2.38 -8.98 -0.83
N LEU A 69 -1.94 -8.48 0.33
CA LEU A 69 -1.64 -9.34 1.49
C LEU A 69 -2.89 -10.08 1.97
N TYR A 70 -4.04 -9.40 1.95
CA TYR A 70 -5.32 -9.98 2.32
C TYR A 70 -5.71 -11.13 1.38
N ARG A 71 -5.61 -10.92 0.06
CA ARG A 71 -5.87 -11.96 -0.95
C ARG A 71 -4.86 -13.12 -0.84
N CYS A 72 -3.57 -12.84 -0.63
CA CYS A 72 -2.55 -13.86 -0.39
C CYS A 72 -2.82 -14.71 0.85
N ARG A 73 -3.47 -14.14 1.89
CA ARG A 73 -3.92 -14.87 3.08
C ARG A 73 -5.19 -15.69 2.84
N GLN A 74 -6.15 -15.16 2.07
CA GLN A 74 -7.40 -15.86 1.75
C GLN A 74 -7.21 -17.05 0.82
N TYR A 75 -6.21 -17.02 -0.06
CA TYR A 75 -5.85 -18.16 -0.93
C TYR A 75 -5.21 -19.28 -0.10
N ARG A 76 -6.01 -20.00 0.69
CA ARG A 76 -5.60 -21.28 1.28
C ARG A 76 -5.52 -22.29 0.13
N PRO A 77 -4.36 -22.94 -0.11
CA PRO A 77 -4.36 -24.10 -0.99
C PRO A 77 -5.37 -25.08 -0.39
N VAL A 78 -6.35 -25.48 -1.19
CA VAL A 78 -7.13 -26.69 -0.90
C VAL A 78 -6.13 -27.81 -1.15
N ASP A 79 -5.67 -28.44 -0.07
CA ASP A 79 -4.85 -29.64 -0.12
C ASP A 79 -5.56 -30.77 -0.89
#